data_AF-A0A6A5ASM7-F1
#
_entry.id   AF-A0A6A5ASM7-F1
#
_cell.length_a   1.000
_cell.length_b   1.000
_cell.length_c   1.000
_cell.angle_alpha   90.00
_cell.angle_beta   90.00
_cell.angle_gamma   90.00
#
_symmetry.space_group_name_H-M   'P 1'
#
loop_
_entity.id
_entity.type
_entity.pdbx_description
1 polymer ?
#
loop_
_entity_poly.entity_id
_entity_poly.type
_entity_poly.pdbx_seq_one_letter_code
_entity_poly.pdbx_strand_id
1 'polypeptide(L)'
;MEERVWLTYLDELSNYLLDSSVLLVDNLECHVSEKAHDKIAEASFSVIEPLPPNSTSKCQPLDVGIMGPLKAMLKTAWLLEDDEGNGDDLTLQQKRMAIIKRTIRVWDKISTETVKGAFEKSIPSVMQF
;
A
#
# COMPACT_ATOMS: atom_id res chain seq x y z
N MET A 1 11.19 -0.16 7.05
CA MET A 1 11.10 1.26 6.67
C MET A 1 11.63 2.07 7.84
N GLU A 2 12.37 3.15 7.62
CA GLU A 2 12.79 4.03 8.72
C GLU A 2 11.62 4.91 9.17
N GLU A 3 11.55 5.22 10.48
CA GLU A 3 10.49 6.07 11.05
C GLU A 3 10.38 7.40 10.32
N ARG A 4 11.51 8.05 10.01
CA ARG A 4 11.50 9.33 9.28
C ARG A 4 10.78 9.23 7.94
N VAL A 5 10.97 8.14 7.21
CA VAL A 5 10.34 7.93 5.90
C VAL A 5 8.84 7.73 6.07
N TRP A 6 8.43 6.97 7.10
CA TRP A 6 7.01 6.81 7.41
C TRP A 6 6.32 8.14 7.75
N LEU A 7 6.95 8.96 8.59
CA LEU A 7 6.42 10.28 8.94
C LEU A 7 6.28 11.20 7.72
N THR A 8 7.18 11.12 6.74
CA THR A 8 7.02 11.84 5.46
C THR A 8 5.79 11.35 4.68
N TYR A 9 5.51 10.05 4.67
CA TYR A 9 4.30 9.54 4.03
C TYR A 9 3.02 9.97 4.75
N LEU A 10 3.02 10.07 6.08
CA LEU A 10 1.88 10.59 6.84
C LEU A 10 1.61 12.07 6.55
N ASP A 11 2.67 12.89 6.42
CA ASP A 11 2.54 14.29 6.01
C ASP A 11 1.88 14.42 4.64
N GLU A 12 2.36 13.64 3.66
CA GLU A 12 1.79 13.61 2.32
C GLU A 12 0.33 13.15 2.34
N LEU A 13 0.04 12.06 3.07
CA LEU A 13 -1.31 11.49 3.17
C LEU A 13 -2.32 12.49 3.73
N SER A 14 -1.92 13.34 4.68
CA SER A 14 -2.80 14.33 5.30
C SER A 14 -3.46 15.28 4.28
N ASN A 15 -2.79 15.55 3.15
CA ASN A 15 -3.33 16.39 2.07
C ASN A 15 -4.48 15.73 1.31
N TYR A 16 -4.68 14.42 1.47
CA TYR A 16 -5.70 13.64 0.77
C TYR A 16 -6.85 13.18 1.66
N LEU A 17 -6.76 13.41 2.98
CA LEU A 17 -7.83 13.06 3.91
C LEU A 17 -8.91 14.14 3.89
N LEU A 18 -10.16 13.73 3.66
CA LEU A 18 -11.30 14.65 3.64
C LEU A 18 -11.82 14.97 5.05
N ASP A 19 -11.76 13.98 5.94
CA ASP A 19 -12.26 14.03 7.32
C ASP A 19 -11.41 13.12 8.22
N SER A 20 -11.64 13.19 9.53
CA SER A 20 -11.08 12.25 10.51
C SER A 20 -11.30 10.81 10.06
N SER A 21 -10.20 10.07 9.98
CA SER A 21 -10.13 8.74 9.38
C SER A 21 -9.41 7.74 10.29
N VAL A 22 -9.55 6.46 9.97
CA VAL A 22 -8.80 5.37 10.62
C VAL A 22 -7.80 4.80 9.64
N LEU A 23 -6.52 4.83 10.00
CA LEU A 23 -5.43 4.23 9.23
C LEU A 23 -5.19 2.82 9.75
N LEU A 24 -5.62 1.82 8.98
CA LEU A 24 -5.34 0.41 9.27
C LEU A 24 -3.92 0.05 8.81
N VAL A 25 -3.04 -0.27 9.75
CA VAL A 25 -1.62 -0.58 9.48
C VAL A 25 -1.21 -1.93 10.07
N ASP A 26 -0.13 -2.52 9.55
CA ASP A 26 0.49 -3.66 10.21
C ASP A 26 1.27 -3.24 11.47
N ASN A 27 1.77 -4.22 12.22
CA ASN A 27 2.51 -3.98 13.47
C ASN A 27 3.99 -3.64 13.25
N LEU A 28 4.37 -3.11 12.09
CA LEU A 28 5.74 -2.66 11.91
C LEU A 28 6.00 -1.51 12.90
N GLU A 29 7.10 -1.60 13.67
CA GLU A 29 7.39 -0.70 14.79
C GLU A 29 7.26 0.79 14.42
N CYS A 30 7.73 1.19 13.25
CA CYS A 30 7.63 2.59 12.82
C CYS A 30 6.21 3.02 12.41
N HIS A 31 5.31 2.10 12.03
CA HIS A 31 3.93 2.42 11.70
C HIS A 31 3.08 2.73 12.93
N VAL A 32 3.44 2.15 14.07
CA VAL A 32 2.69 2.22 15.35
C VAL A 32 3.44 3.00 16.43
N SER A 33 4.47 3.77 16.05
CA SER A 33 5.23 4.57 17.01
C SER A 33 4.40 5.73 17.53
N GLU A 34 4.67 6.18 18.76
CA GLU A 34 4.01 7.33 19.38
C GLU A 34 4.04 8.56 18.45
N LYS A 35 5.18 8.82 17.81
CA LYS A 35 5.32 9.91 16.84
C LYS A 35 4.41 9.78 15.62
N ALA A 36 4.15 8.56 15.15
CA ALA A 36 3.23 8.32 14.04
C ALA A 36 1.79 8.60 14.47
N HIS A 37 1.40 8.16 15.67
CA HIS A 37 0.11 8.46 16.27
C HIS A 37 -0.11 9.96 16.45
N ASP A 38 0.84 10.67 17.08
CA ASP A 38 0.77 12.11 17.30
C ASP A 38 0.64 12.86 15.99
N LYS A 39 1.47 12.52 14.98
CA LYS A 39 1.48 13.19 13.69
C LYS A 39 0.11 13.13 12.99
N ILE A 40 -0.52 11.95 12.93
CA ILE A 40 -1.80 11.85 12.22
C ILE A 40 -2.96 12.47 13.00
N ALA A 41 -2.89 12.42 14.34
CA ALA A 41 -3.86 13.06 15.22
C ALA A 41 -3.81 14.58 15.10
N GLU A 42 -2.61 15.18 15.12
CA GLU A 42 -2.41 16.62 14.95
C GLU A 42 -2.82 17.12 13.56
N ALA A 43 -2.49 16.37 12.50
CA ALA A 43 -2.73 16.80 11.13
C ALA A 43 -4.20 16.70 10.71
N SER A 44 -4.95 15.72 11.23
CA SER A 44 -6.27 15.38 10.67
C SER A 44 -7.29 14.82 11.67
N PHE A 45 -6.99 14.83 12.98
CA PHE A 45 -7.80 14.15 14.00
C PHE A 45 -8.07 12.68 13.69
N SER A 46 -7.20 12.05 12.90
CA SER A 46 -7.30 10.65 12.52
C SER A 46 -6.57 9.78 13.52
N VAL A 47 -6.79 8.47 13.44
CA VAL A 47 -6.17 7.49 14.34
C VAL A 47 -5.49 6.39 13.55
N ILE A 48 -4.37 5.89 14.07
CA ILE A 48 -3.74 4.67 13.58
C ILE A 48 -4.31 3.50 14.37
N GLU A 49 -4.80 2.48 13.68
CA GLU A 49 -5.26 1.23 14.29
C GLU A 49 -4.42 0.07 13.76
N PRO A 50 -3.58 -0.55 14.61
CA PRO A 50 -2.79 -1.69 14.21
C PRO A 50 -3.67 -2.93 14.06
N LEU A 51 -3.40 -3.71 13.02
CA LEU A 51 -4.03 -5.02 12.87
C LEU A 51 -3.63 -5.96 14.02
N PRO A 52 -4.46 -6.96 14.36
CA PRO A 52 -4.03 -8.02 15.28
C PRO A 52 -2.70 -8.65 14.82
N PRO A 53 -1.81 -9.04 15.76
CA PRO A 53 -0.54 -9.66 15.39
C PRO A 53 -0.72 -10.86 14.45
N ASN A 54 0.16 -10.98 13.45
CA ASN A 54 0.16 -12.07 12.45
C ASN A 54 -1.13 -12.17 11.60
N SER A 55 -1.89 -11.09 11.46
CA SER A 55 -3.16 -11.09 10.72
C SER A 55 -3.11 -10.37 9.37
N THR A 56 -1.98 -9.79 8.95
CA THR A 56 -1.87 -8.97 7.73
C THR A 56 -2.44 -9.66 6.49
N SER A 57 -2.11 -10.94 6.29
CA SER A 57 -2.58 -11.73 5.14
C SER A 57 -4.09 -11.99 5.10
N LYS A 58 -4.79 -11.76 6.22
CA LYS A 58 -6.25 -11.97 6.37
C LYS A 58 -7.02 -10.67 6.56
N CYS A 59 -6.40 -9.69 7.23
CA CYS A 59 -7.07 -8.50 7.73
C CYS A 59 -6.57 -7.20 7.10
N GLN A 60 -5.47 -7.20 6.33
CA GLN A 60 -5.03 -6.01 5.62
C GLN A 60 -5.67 -5.95 4.21
N PRO A 61 -6.44 -4.90 3.87
CA PRO A 61 -7.06 -4.77 2.56
C PRO A 61 -6.06 -4.87 1.41
N LEU A 62 -4.88 -4.23 1.57
CA LEU A 62 -3.81 -4.24 0.57
C LEU A 62 -3.40 -5.68 0.23
N ASP A 63 -3.08 -6.50 1.23
CA ASP A 63 -2.65 -7.88 1.02
C ASP A 63 -3.79 -8.81 0.54
N VAL A 64 -4.98 -8.68 1.10
CA VAL A 64 -6.12 -9.57 0.83
C VAL A 64 -6.71 -9.34 -0.56
N GLY A 65 -6.85 -8.08 -0.98
CA GLY A 65 -7.63 -7.71 -2.16
C GLY A 65 -6.86 -7.05 -3.28
N ILE A 66 -5.78 -6.33 -3.00
CA ILE A 66 -5.09 -5.49 -4.00
C ILE A 66 -3.84 -6.17 -4.55
N MET A 67 -3.00 -6.78 -3.69
CA MET A 67 -1.70 -7.29 -4.10
C MET A 67 -1.78 -8.41 -5.15
N GLY A 68 -2.81 -9.26 -5.10
CA GLY A 68 -3.04 -10.31 -6.10
C GLY A 68 -3.27 -9.74 -7.50
N PRO A 69 -4.32 -8.93 -7.71
CA PRO A 69 -4.58 -8.24 -8.98
C PRO A 69 -3.39 -7.38 -9.45
N LEU A 70 -2.77 -6.63 -8.54
CA LEU A 70 -1.61 -5.79 -8.87
C LEU A 70 -0.45 -6.62 -9.45
N LYS A 71 -0.08 -7.72 -8.81
CA LYS A 71 0.99 -8.64 -9.28
C LYS A 71 0.64 -9.26 -10.64
N ALA A 72 -0.62 -9.65 -10.86
CA ALA A 72 -1.06 -10.21 -12.14
C ALA A 72 -0.95 -9.19 -13.29
N MET A 73 -1.35 -7.94 -13.03
CA MET A 73 -1.23 -6.86 -14.01
C MET A 73 0.22 -6.43 -14.25
N LEU A 74 1.07 -6.39 -13.20
CA LEU A 74 2.50 -6.13 -13.34
C LEU A 74 3.18 -7.17 -14.23
N LYS A 75 2.86 -8.46 -14.02
CA LYS A 75 3.36 -9.56 -14.87
C LYS A 75 2.90 -9.39 -16.32
N THR A 76 1.62 -9.07 -16.53
CA THR A 76 1.06 -8.85 -17.86
C THR A 76 1.72 -7.66 -18.55
N ALA A 77 1.88 -6.54 -17.85
CA ALA A 77 2.53 -5.34 -18.38
C ALA A 77 4.00 -5.61 -18.75
N TRP A 78 4.73 -6.34 -17.91
CA TRP A 78 6.11 -6.73 -18.21
C TRP A 78 6.21 -7.61 -19.47
N LEU A 79 5.29 -8.54 -19.68
CA LEU A 79 5.27 -9.40 -20.88
C LEU A 79 4.90 -8.66 -22.18
N LEU A 80 4.26 -7.49 -22.08
CA LEU A 80 3.80 -6.67 -23.21
C LEU A 80 4.72 -5.46 -23.48
N GLU A 81 5.75 -5.26 -22.66
CA GLU A 81 6.75 -4.23 -22.93
C GLU A 81 7.65 -4.71 -24.06
N ASP A 82 7.70 -3.93 -25.15
CA ASP A 82 8.61 -4.21 -26.27
C ASP A 82 10.05 -4.01 -25.78
N ASP A 83 10.85 -5.07 -25.89
CA ASP A 83 12.27 -5.09 -25.52
C ASP A 83 13.08 -4.35 -26.61
N GLU A 84 13.05 -3.01 -26.63
CA GLU A 84 13.95 -2.22 -27.49
C GLU A 84 15.44 -2.34 -27.10
N GLY A 85 15.73 -3.17 -26.09
CA GLY A 85 17.06 -3.69 -25.79
C GLY A 85 16.87 -4.88 -24.89
N ASN A 86 17.31 -6.06 -25.35
CA ASN A 86 17.34 -7.32 -24.62
C ASN A 86 17.59 -7.04 -23.12
N GLY A 87 16.63 -7.34 -22.24
CA GLY A 87 16.61 -6.86 -20.84
C GLY A 87 17.87 -7.15 -20.00
N ASP A 88 18.80 -7.94 -20.51
CA ASP A 88 20.14 -8.17 -19.97
C ASP A 88 21.09 -6.96 -20.05
N ASP A 89 20.96 -6.08 -21.05
CA ASP A 89 21.86 -4.92 -21.25
C ASP A 89 21.46 -3.66 -20.46
N LEU A 90 20.33 -3.70 -19.75
CA LEU A 90 19.88 -2.55 -18.94
C LEU A 90 20.69 -2.44 -17.64
N THR A 91 21.14 -1.22 -17.34
CA THR A 91 21.72 -0.87 -16.04
C THR A 91 20.71 -1.09 -14.90
N LEU A 92 21.20 -1.27 -13.67
CA LEU A 92 20.35 -1.38 -12.47
C LEU A 92 19.41 -0.17 -12.30
N GLN A 93 19.87 1.03 -12.66
CA GLN A 93 19.04 2.25 -12.60
C GLN A 93 17.90 2.19 -13.62
N GLN A 94 18.16 1.76 -14.86
CA GLN A 94 17.13 1.59 -15.87
C GLN A 94 16.12 0.51 -15.47
N LYS A 95 16.59 -0.64 -14.95
CA LYS A 95 15.72 -1.71 -14.44
C LYS A 95 14.79 -1.20 -13.32
N ARG A 96 15.33 -0.43 -12.36
CA ARG A 96 14.54 0.21 -11.30
C ARG A 96 13.51 1.20 -11.85
N MET A 97 13.93 2.06 -12.78
CA MET A 97 13.04 3.06 -13.40
C MET A 97 11.90 2.39 -14.18
N ALA A 98 12.19 1.32 -14.92
CA ALA A 98 11.18 0.55 -15.65
C ALA A 98 10.14 -0.05 -14.68
N ILE A 99 10.58 -0.65 -13.57
CA ILE A 99 9.67 -1.22 -12.55
C ILE A 99 8.80 -0.12 -11.90
N ILE A 100 9.37 1.04 -11.58
CA ILE A 100 8.61 2.15 -10.98
C ILE A 100 7.54 2.65 -11.96
N LYS A 101 7.91 2.95 -13.22
CA LYS A 101 6.97 3.40 -14.25
C LYS A 101 5.86 2.38 -14.52
N ARG A 102 6.21 1.09 -14.58
CA ARG A 102 5.26 0.00 -14.74
C ARG A 102 4.29 -0.08 -13.57
N THR A 103 4.79 0.03 -12.35
CA THR A 103 3.96 0.04 -11.13
C THR A 103 2.97 1.19 -11.15
N ILE A 104 3.41 2.41 -11.48
CA ILE A 104 2.50 3.57 -11.59
C ILE A 104 1.40 3.31 -12.62
N ARG A 105 1.77 2.90 -13.84
CA ARG A 105 0.80 2.60 -14.92
C ARG A 105 -0.21 1.52 -14.54
N VAL A 106 0.25 0.50 -13.82
CA VAL A 106 -0.61 -0.61 -13.39
C VAL A 106 -1.49 -0.21 -12.20
N TRP A 107 -0.97 0.61 -11.28
CA TRP A 107 -1.73 1.12 -10.15
C TRP A 107 -2.96 1.92 -10.58
N ASP A 108 -2.83 2.74 -11.64
CA ASP A 108 -3.95 3.50 -12.22
C ASP A 108 -5.10 2.62 -12.76
N LYS A 109 -4.86 1.32 -12.95
CA LYS A 109 -5.89 0.35 -13.39
C LYS A 109 -6.64 -0.31 -12.24
N ILE A 110 -6.20 -0.13 -11.00
CA ILE A 110 -6.91 -0.65 -9.83
C ILE A 110 -8.19 0.16 -9.65
N SER A 111 -9.33 -0.48 -9.84
CA SER A 111 -10.62 0.20 -9.77
C SER A 111 -11.05 0.47 -8.33
N THR A 112 -11.91 1.47 -8.13
CA THR A 112 -12.52 1.76 -6.84
C THR A 112 -13.30 0.55 -6.28
N GLU A 113 -13.95 -0.24 -7.13
CA GLU A 113 -14.65 -1.47 -6.75
C GLU A 113 -13.68 -2.52 -6.22
N THR A 114 -12.48 -2.61 -6.80
CA THR A 114 -11.42 -3.50 -6.33
C THR A 114 -10.97 -3.09 -4.92
N VAL A 115 -10.82 -1.77 -4.69
CA VAL A 115 -10.50 -1.23 -3.36
C VAL A 115 -11.60 -1.51 -2.35
N LYS A 116 -12.86 -1.18 -2.66
CA LYS A 116 -14.01 -1.45 -1.77
C LYS A 116 -14.12 -2.94 -1.42
N GLY A 117 -14.04 -3.81 -2.43
CA GLY A 117 -14.07 -5.25 -2.21
C GLY A 117 -12.87 -5.79 -1.41
N ALA A 118 -11.72 -5.11 -1.45
CA ALA A 118 -10.57 -5.46 -0.60
C ALA A 118 -10.86 -5.19 0.88
N PHE A 119 -11.48 -4.05 1.20
CA PHE A 119 -11.92 -3.72 2.56
C PHE A 119 -13.02 -4.66 3.07
N GLU A 120 -14.01 -4.97 2.23
CA GLU A 120 -15.08 -5.91 2.60
C GLU A 120 -14.54 -7.31 2.93
N LYS A 121 -13.54 -7.79 2.18
CA LYS A 121 -12.90 -9.08 2.42
C LYS A 121 -11.99 -9.12 3.64
N SER A 122 -11.41 -7.98 4.01
CA SER A 122 -10.43 -7.91 5.09
C SER A 122 -11.07 -7.77 6.47
N ILE A 123 -12.37 -7.48 6.54
CA ILE A 123 -13.12 -7.41 7.79
C ILE A 123 -13.67 -8.81 8.11
N PRO A 124 -13.24 -9.47 9.20
CA PRO A 124 -13.74 -10.80 9.56
C PRO A 124 -15.24 -10.79 9.82
N SER A 125 -15.99 -11.67 9.16
CA SER A 125 -17.45 -11.79 9.32
C SER A 125 -17.87 -12.43 10.64
N VAL A 126 -16.94 -13.06 11.37
CA VAL A 126 -17.17 -13.64 12.69
C VAL A 126 -15.94 -13.34 13.56
N MET A 127 -16.11 -12.54 14.60
CA MET A 127 -15.11 -12.44 15.66
C MET A 127 -15.21 -13.71 16.52
N GLN A 128 -14.50 -14.77 16.13
CA GLN A 128 -14.28 -15.90 17.03
C GLN A 128 -13.13 -15.52 17.96
N PHE A 129 -13.50 -15.01 19.14
CA PHE A 129 -12.60 -14.89 20.29
C PHE A 129 -12.40 -16.24 20.95
#